data_AF-A0A2N6CVY0-F1
#
_entry.id   AF-A0A2N6CVY0-F1
#
_cell.length_a   1.000
_cell.length_b   1.000
_cell.length_c   1.000
_cell.angle_alpha   90.00
_cell.angle_beta   90.00
_cell.angle_gamma   90.00
#
_symmetry.space_group_name_H-M   'P 1'
#
loop_
_entity.id
_entity.type
_entity.pdbx_description
1 polymer ?
#
loop_
_entity_poly.entity_id
_entity_poly.type
_entity_poly.pdbx_seq_one_letter_code
_entity_poly.pdbx_strand_id
1 'polypeptide(L)'
;MRTLRFSIALLLSLLPALLSAEEYPSFQALVDAANENDILIPPPGTYAGPVSIEKSLVIDGQGKVVIDAGGKGSVIYLDSDGVTLKGLRLTNSGDSHNDIDSGIQVRGNFNVIKDNVIDNSLFGIDLGQAESNIIRRNRISSKPVEIGVRGDAIRLWYSFNNKITDNIIRDSRDMVVWYSKDNLIARNDARGGRYSLHFMYAQHNEVLENHYEDNQVGIFLMYSDGVVIRNNYIAHAIGPTGMGIGFKETSDVDVHDNRILYCATGIYLDISPYDPEATNRLTGNLIAFSGIGIQFLNDWKGNIFERNRFKGNITQIAVGGGKTAKRNDWSGNYWDDYEGFDQDLDGVGDRPYELYGYADRIWMDVPYAQFFKGSPVLEVLDFLERLAPFTDPDMILRDEKPLMSAEAVQ
;
A
#
# COMPACT_ATOMS: atom_id res chain seq x y z
N MET A 1 35.18 -13.48 83.16
CA MET A 1 34.95 -12.12 82.63
C MET A 1 35.24 -12.12 81.13
N ARG A 2 34.22 -12.23 80.29
CA ARG A 2 34.33 -12.14 78.82
C ARG A 2 33.71 -10.81 78.40
N THR A 3 34.49 -9.97 77.73
CA THR A 3 34.07 -8.67 77.18
C THR A 3 33.69 -8.84 75.70
N LEU A 4 32.49 -8.39 75.36
CA LEU A 4 31.94 -8.37 74.00
C LEU A 4 32.20 -6.98 73.40
N ARG A 5 32.90 -6.89 72.26
CA ARG A 5 33.06 -5.64 71.49
C ARG A 5 32.22 -5.74 70.22
N PHE A 6 31.21 -4.89 70.11
CA PHE A 6 30.44 -4.65 68.89
C PHE A 6 31.26 -3.80 67.92
N SER A 7 31.32 -4.20 66.66
CA SER A 7 31.83 -3.39 65.54
C SER A 7 30.64 -2.88 64.74
N ILE A 8 30.52 -1.56 64.58
CA ILE A 8 29.53 -0.90 63.72
C ILE A 8 30.24 -0.60 62.39
N ALA A 9 29.77 -1.20 61.30
CA ALA A 9 30.19 -0.87 59.94
C ALA A 9 29.30 0.26 59.40
N LEU A 10 29.92 1.36 58.99
CA LEU A 10 29.27 2.50 58.35
C LEU A 10 29.25 2.28 56.83
N LEU A 11 28.07 2.01 56.25
CA LEU A 11 27.88 1.91 54.81
C LEU A 11 27.56 3.31 54.26
N LEU A 12 28.47 3.89 53.48
CA LEU A 12 28.19 5.08 52.66
C LEU A 12 27.38 4.66 51.43
N SER A 13 26.12 5.09 51.35
CA SER A 13 25.29 5.00 50.15
C SER A 13 25.63 6.14 49.20
N LEU A 14 26.28 5.84 48.06
CA LEU A 14 26.22 6.69 46.88
C LEU A 14 24.85 6.51 46.20
N LEU A 15 23.95 7.49 46.32
CA LEU A 15 22.81 7.58 45.41
C LEU A 15 23.30 8.10 44.04
N PRO A 16 22.99 7.44 42.92
CA PRO A 16 23.10 8.07 41.62
C PRO A 16 22.03 9.17 41.55
N ALA A 17 22.46 10.39 41.21
CA ALA A 17 21.54 11.45 40.83
C ALA A 17 20.78 10.98 39.58
N LEU A 18 19.48 10.71 39.73
CA LEU A 18 18.55 10.67 38.61
C LEU A 18 18.63 12.05 37.95
N LEU A 19 19.26 12.13 36.78
CA LEU A 19 19.02 13.25 35.88
C LEU A 19 17.53 13.26 35.60
N SER A 20 16.82 14.27 36.11
CA SER A 20 15.49 14.59 35.63
C SER A 20 15.58 14.79 34.13
N ALA A 21 14.79 14.05 33.35
CA ALA A 21 14.50 14.46 31.99
C ALA A 21 14.01 15.92 32.07
N GLU A 22 14.57 16.79 31.24
CA GLU A 22 14.16 18.18 31.16
C GLU A 22 12.72 18.17 30.61
N GLU A 23 11.72 18.51 31.43
CA GLU A 23 10.33 18.56 30.98
C GLU A 23 10.17 19.73 30.01
N TYR A 24 9.88 19.42 28.74
CA TYR A 24 9.64 20.43 27.71
C TYR A 24 8.45 21.33 28.10
N PRO A 25 8.45 22.62 27.72
CA PRO A 25 7.28 23.48 27.89
C PRO A 25 6.07 22.89 27.18
N SER A 26 4.88 22.98 27.79
CA SER A 26 3.65 22.46 27.19
C SER A 26 3.28 23.23 25.91
N PHE A 27 3.02 22.51 24.81
CA PHE A 27 2.48 23.12 23.61
C PHE A 27 1.01 23.53 23.79
N GLN A 28 0.25 22.79 24.61
CA GLN A 28 -1.16 23.07 24.90
C GLN A 28 -1.36 24.49 25.42
N ALA A 29 -0.45 24.99 26.28
CA ALA A 29 -0.53 26.34 26.80
C ALA A 29 -0.53 27.43 25.70
N LEU A 30 0.15 27.19 24.58
CA LEU A 30 0.14 28.10 23.42
C LEU A 30 -1.19 28.03 22.66
N VAL A 31 -1.76 26.83 22.53
CA VAL A 31 -3.08 26.61 21.90
C VAL A 31 -4.18 27.24 22.73
N ASP A 32 -4.15 27.08 24.06
CA ASP A 32 -5.13 27.63 24.98
C ASP A 32 -5.16 29.17 24.93
N ALA A 33 -3.99 29.79 24.83
CA ALA A 33 -3.83 31.24 24.76
C ALA A 33 -4.27 31.86 23.42
N ALA A 34 -4.33 31.09 22.34
CA ALA A 34 -4.79 31.56 21.02
C ALA A 34 -6.31 31.73 20.98
N ASN A 35 -6.82 32.71 20.24
CA ASN A 35 -8.25 32.82 19.96
C ASN A 35 -8.63 31.93 18.77
N GLU A 36 -9.91 31.61 18.65
CA GLU A 36 -10.41 30.90 17.47
C GLU A 36 -10.11 31.70 16.18
N ASN A 37 -9.70 30.99 15.14
CA ASN A 37 -9.21 31.48 13.85
C ASN A 37 -7.86 32.21 13.88
N ASP A 38 -7.15 32.23 15.02
CA ASP A 38 -5.80 32.80 15.08
C ASP A 38 -4.79 31.99 14.28
N ILE A 39 -3.72 32.68 13.87
CA ILE A 39 -2.50 32.07 13.35
C ILE A 39 -1.49 31.98 14.49
N LEU A 40 -1.32 30.79 15.04
CA LEU A 40 -0.30 30.47 16.03
C LEU A 40 1.02 30.16 15.33
N ILE A 41 2.02 31.02 15.54
CA ILE A 41 3.41 30.81 15.12
C ILE A 41 4.25 30.63 16.41
N PRO A 42 4.49 29.39 16.86
CA PRO A 42 5.26 29.14 18.07
C PRO A 42 6.72 29.56 17.89
N PRO A 43 7.40 30.01 18.96
CA PRO A 43 8.85 30.13 18.95
C PRO A 43 9.54 28.80 18.60
N PRO A 44 10.72 28.83 17.96
CA PRO A 44 11.51 27.62 17.74
C PRO A 44 11.79 26.86 19.05
N GLY A 45 11.59 25.54 19.05
CA GLY A 45 11.83 24.73 20.23
C GLY A 45 11.14 23.37 20.22
N THR A 46 11.39 22.60 21.28
CA THR A 46 10.69 21.34 21.57
C THR A 46 9.69 21.56 22.67
N TYR A 47 8.49 21.04 22.49
CA TYR A 47 7.36 21.18 23.39
C TYR A 47 6.78 19.83 23.77
N ALA A 48 6.27 19.73 24.99
CA ALA A 48 5.55 18.56 25.45
C ALA A 48 4.13 18.53 24.86
N GLY A 49 3.78 17.39 24.27
CA GLY A 49 2.41 16.97 24.02
C GLY A 49 1.84 16.16 25.21
N PRO A 50 0.63 15.59 25.08
CA PRO A 50 -0.26 15.67 23.92
C PRO A 50 -0.87 17.08 23.75
N VAL A 51 -1.47 17.33 22.58
CA VAL A 51 -2.14 18.59 22.26
C VAL A 51 -3.55 18.31 21.77
N SER A 52 -4.55 18.91 22.42
CA SER A 52 -5.95 18.89 21.98
C SER A 52 -6.30 20.22 21.30
N ILE A 53 -6.83 20.11 20.08
CA ILE A 53 -7.23 21.26 19.26
C ILE A 53 -8.73 21.18 19.02
N GLU A 54 -9.48 21.95 19.79
CA GLU A 54 -10.95 21.95 19.80
C GLU A 54 -11.56 23.22 19.16
N LYS A 55 -10.70 24.08 18.59
CA LYS A 55 -11.09 25.33 17.92
C LYS A 55 -10.31 25.50 16.61
N SER A 56 -10.93 26.17 15.64
CA SER A 56 -10.30 26.41 14.33
C SER A 56 -9.05 27.27 14.49
N LEU A 57 -7.91 26.84 13.96
CA LEU A 57 -6.61 27.51 14.12
C LEU A 57 -5.69 27.25 12.93
N VAL A 58 -4.76 28.16 12.68
CA VAL A 58 -3.58 27.86 11.85
C VAL A 58 -2.38 27.72 12.77
N ILE A 59 -1.78 26.53 12.84
CA ILE A 59 -0.56 26.27 13.58
C ILE A 59 0.59 26.10 12.59
N ASP A 60 1.55 27.03 12.63
CA ASP A 60 2.70 27.07 11.73
C ASP A 60 4.03 26.93 12.49
N GLY A 61 4.60 25.73 12.47
CA GLY A 61 5.88 25.44 13.10
C GLY A 61 7.10 25.95 12.33
N GLN A 62 6.94 26.41 11.08
CA GLN A 62 8.01 26.91 10.21
C GLN A 62 9.23 25.95 10.07
N GLY A 63 9.02 24.64 10.29
CA GLY A 63 10.08 23.63 10.29
C GLY A 63 11.00 23.68 11.51
N LYS A 64 10.64 24.41 12.57
CA LYS A 64 11.48 24.70 13.74
C LYS A 64 10.86 24.28 15.07
N VAL A 65 9.68 23.68 15.02
CA VAL A 65 8.89 23.30 16.20
C VAL A 65 8.75 21.78 16.24
N VAL A 66 9.09 21.19 17.39
CA VAL A 66 8.91 19.78 17.69
C VAL A 66 7.86 19.64 18.79
N ILE A 67 6.90 18.73 18.62
CA ILE A 67 5.96 18.31 19.66
C ILE A 67 6.25 16.84 19.97
N ASP A 68 6.63 16.56 21.21
CA ASP A 68 7.02 15.24 21.70
C ASP A 68 5.98 14.76 22.73
N ALA A 69 5.32 13.63 22.46
CA ALA A 69 4.29 13.07 23.35
C ALA A 69 4.85 12.18 24.48
N GLY A 70 6.18 12.07 24.61
CA GLY A 70 6.83 11.38 25.72
C GLY A 70 6.58 9.87 25.75
N GLY A 71 6.21 9.26 24.62
CA GLY A 71 5.91 7.84 24.51
C GLY A 71 4.53 7.45 25.03
N LYS A 72 3.58 8.39 25.11
CA LYS A 72 2.22 8.15 25.62
C LYS A 72 1.17 8.83 24.75
N GLY A 73 0.10 8.11 24.40
CA GLY A 73 -1.03 8.69 23.66
C GLY A 73 -0.65 9.15 22.25
N SER A 74 -1.52 9.93 21.64
CA SER A 74 -1.23 10.60 20.37
C SER A 74 -0.56 11.95 20.59
N VAL A 75 0.22 12.42 19.61
CA VAL A 75 0.88 13.74 19.71
C VAL A 75 -0.12 14.87 19.60
N ILE A 76 -1.05 14.77 18.64
CA ILE A 76 -2.15 15.73 18.45
C ILE A 76 -3.49 14.99 18.37
N TYR A 77 -4.48 15.52 19.07
CA TYR A 77 -5.91 15.24 18.92
C TYR A 77 -6.57 16.46 18.26
N LEU A 78 -7.06 16.28 17.05
CA LEU A 78 -7.65 17.32 16.21
C LEU A 78 -9.17 17.12 16.14
N ASP A 79 -9.88 17.77 17.06
CA ASP A 79 -11.32 17.69 17.28
C ASP A 79 -12.01 19.01 16.89
N SER A 80 -11.61 19.58 15.75
CA SER A 80 -12.17 20.82 15.22
C SER A 80 -12.10 20.89 13.70
N ASP A 81 -12.90 21.79 13.12
CA ASP A 81 -13.00 22.00 11.68
C ASP A 81 -12.13 23.17 11.21
N GLY A 82 -11.66 23.11 9.96
CA GLY A 82 -10.95 24.21 9.31
C GLY A 82 -9.55 24.52 9.86
N VAL A 83 -8.98 23.64 10.67
CA VAL A 83 -7.63 23.79 11.22
C VAL A 83 -6.58 23.54 10.14
N THR A 84 -5.52 24.35 10.14
CA THR A 84 -4.31 24.09 9.36
C THR A 84 -3.14 23.75 10.28
N LEU A 85 -2.58 22.54 10.15
CA LEU A 85 -1.34 22.13 10.82
C LEU A 85 -0.20 22.05 9.81
N LYS A 86 0.83 22.89 9.97
CA LYS A 86 1.96 22.89 9.03
C LYS A 86 3.32 23.15 9.64
N GLY A 87 4.35 22.55 9.03
CA GLY A 87 5.74 22.81 9.37
C GLY A 87 6.14 22.32 10.77
N LEU A 88 5.44 21.33 11.31
CA LEU A 88 5.71 20.74 12.62
C LEU A 88 6.49 19.43 12.48
N ARG A 89 7.31 19.10 13.48
CA ARG A 89 7.75 17.72 13.71
C ARG A 89 6.97 17.14 14.89
N LEU A 90 6.25 16.05 14.66
CA LEU A 90 5.43 15.35 15.64
C LEU A 90 6.06 14.00 15.93
N THR A 91 6.39 13.73 17.19
CA THR A 91 7.19 12.55 17.52
C THR A 91 6.79 11.89 18.82
N ASN A 92 7.20 10.62 18.93
CA ASN A 92 7.19 9.86 20.18
C ASN A 92 5.79 9.67 20.75
N SER A 93 4.84 9.22 19.92
CA SER A 93 3.53 8.74 20.38
C SER A 93 3.68 7.53 21.31
N GLY A 94 2.59 7.10 21.94
CA GLY A 94 2.51 5.81 22.61
C GLY A 94 2.49 4.60 21.67
N ASP A 95 2.28 3.42 22.26
CA ASP A 95 2.36 2.12 21.60
C ASP A 95 1.02 1.35 21.59
N SER A 96 -0.09 2.02 21.94
CA SER A 96 -1.42 1.40 21.98
C SER A 96 -2.02 1.26 20.58
N HIS A 97 -2.21 0.02 20.15
CA HIS A 97 -2.99 -0.29 18.94
C HIS A 97 -4.49 -0.07 19.13
N ASN A 98 -4.97 -0.21 20.37
CA ASN A 98 -6.38 -0.04 20.69
C ASN A 98 -6.79 1.44 20.67
N ASP A 99 -5.93 2.30 21.21
CA ASP A 99 -6.18 3.75 21.27
C ASP A 99 -5.69 4.47 20.01
N ILE A 100 -5.04 3.74 19.10
CA ILE A 100 -4.47 4.24 17.84
C ILE A 100 -3.51 5.41 18.12
N ASP A 101 -2.50 5.15 18.95
CA ASP A 101 -1.51 6.16 19.33
C ASP A 101 -0.80 6.71 18.08
N SER A 102 -1.15 7.94 17.70
CA SER A 102 -0.85 8.52 16.39
C SER A 102 0.03 9.76 16.50
N GLY A 103 0.67 10.14 15.40
CA GLY A 103 1.15 11.51 15.23
C GLY A 103 -0.01 12.50 15.30
N ILE A 104 -1.10 12.23 14.59
CA ILE A 104 -2.31 13.06 14.61
C ILE A 104 -3.55 12.17 14.53
N GLN A 105 -4.47 12.30 15.48
CA GLN A 105 -5.85 11.83 15.31
C GLN A 105 -6.74 12.97 14.85
N VAL A 106 -7.55 12.74 13.82
CA VAL A 106 -8.42 13.72 13.18
C VAL A 106 -9.86 13.25 13.29
N ARG A 107 -10.71 14.09 13.89
CA ARG A 107 -12.17 13.87 14.03
C ARG A 107 -12.99 15.02 13.44
N GLY A 108 -12.34 16.10 12.99
CA GLY A 108 -13.00 17.22 12.31
C GLY A 108 -12.86 17.21 10.79
N ASN A 109 -13.53 18.17 10.17
CA ASN A 109 -13.68 18.32 8.72
C ASN A 109 -12.91 19.53 8.18
N PHE A 110 -12.70 19.53 6.86
CA PHE A 110 -12.10 20.67 6.14
C PHE A 110 -10.72 21.09 6.67
N ASN A 111 -10.00 20.19 7.35
CA ASN A 111 -8.67 20.46 7.89
C ASN A 111 -7.59 20.31 6.82
N VAL A 112 -6.49 21.03 7.01
CA VAL A 112 -5.30 20.96 6.14
C VAL A 112 -4.08 20.59 6.97
N ILE A 113 -3.64 19.35 6.82
CA ILE A 113 -2.44 18.83 7.49
C ILE A 113 -1.35 18.69 6.44
N LYS A 114 -0.36 19.58 6.47
CA LYS A 114 0.65 19.65 5.41
C LYS A 114 2.05 19.99 5.86
N ASP A 115 3.05 19.55 5.10
CA ASP A 115 4.44 19.96 5.31
C ASP A 115 4.96 19.59 6.72
N ASN A 116 4.44 18.51 7.32
CA ASN A 116 4.86 18.03 8.64
C ASN A 116 5.78 16.80 8.53
N VAL A 117 6.59 16.59 9.57
CA VAL A 117 7.38 15.37 9.78
C VAL A 117 6.76 14.60 10.94
N ILE A 118 6.36 13.36 10.72
CA ILE A 118 5.79 12.47 11.72
C ILE A 118 6.70 11.25 11.82
N ASP A 119 7.38 11.09 12.95
CA ASP A 119 8.36 10.02 13.17
C ASP A 119 8.27 9.45 14.57
N ASN A 120 8.74 8.22 14.77
CA ASN A 120 8.64 7.55 16.07
C ASN A 120 7.21 7.55 16.64
N SER A 121 6.21 7.51 15.75
CA SER A 121 4.80 7.37 16.10
C SER A 121 4.30 6.00 15.66
N LEU A 122 3.48 5.33 16.47
CA LEU A 122 2.97 4.01 16.12
C LEU A 122 2.12 4.11 14.84
N PHE A 123 1.10 4.98 14.86
CA PHE A 123 0.34 5.39 13.69
C PHE A 123 0.78 6.80 13.23
N GLY A 124 0.66 7.09 11.94
CA GLY A 124 0.99 8.43 11.42
C GLY A 124 -0.17 9.42 11.61
N ILE A 125 -1.13 9.37 10.69
CA ILE A 125 -2.34 10.21 10.71
C ILE A 125 -3.58 9.31 10.64
N ASP A 126 -4.43 9.39 11.65
CA ASP A 126 -5.69 8.63 11.73
C ASP A 126 -6.89 9.57 11.52
N LEU A 127 -7.63 9.37 10.44
CA LEU A 127 -8.90 10.03 10.14
C LEU A 127 -10.04 9.10 10.55
N GLY A 128 -10.84 9.53 11.51
CA GLY A 128 -11.99 8.79 12.01
C GLY A 128 -13.23 9.65 11.90
N GLN A 129 -14.17 9.25 11.05
CA GLN A 129 -15.40 9.99 10.78
C GLN A 129 -15.14 11.44 10.32
N ALA A 130 -14.11 11.62 9.50
CA ALA A 130 -13.60 12.92 9.10
C ALA A 130 -13.75 13.13 7.58
N GLU A 131 -14.24 14.29 7.18
CA GLU A 131 -14.59 14.58 5.79
C GLU A 131 -13.90 15.81 5.22
N SER A 132 -13.66 15.78 3.90
CA SER A 132 -13.15 16.92 3.14
C SER A 132 -11.80 17.47 3.62
N ASN A 133 -10.98 16.64 4.26
CA ASN A 133 -9.65 17.01 4.74
C ASN A 133 -8.59 16.89 3.65
N ILE A 134 -7.51 17.65 3.79
CA ILE A 134 -6.34 17.61 2.91
C ILE A 134 -5.12 17.19 3.73
N ILE A 135 -4.60 16.00 3.45
CA ILE A 135 -3.36 15.47 4.01
C ILE A 135 -2.30 15.51 2.92
N ARG A 136 -1.36 16.47 3.00
CA ARG A 136 -0.47 16.73 1.88
C ARG A 136 0.98 17.06 2.22
N ARG A 137 1.94 16.47 1.49
CA ARG A 137 3.39 16.74 1.68
C ARG A 137 3.88 16.50 3.10
N ASN A 138 3.30 15.52 3.79
CA ASN A 138 3.82 15.06 5.06
C ASN A 138 4.87 13.96 4.81
N ARG A 139 5.90 13.92 5.67
CA ARG A 139 6.84 12.80 5.75
C ARG A 139 6.48 11.96 6.97
N ILE A 140 6.12 10.70 6.75
CA ILE A 140 5.58 9.83 7.80
C ILE A 140 6.44 8.57 7.89
N SER A 141 6.83 8.22 9.11
CA SER A 141 7.47 6.95 9.43
C SER A 141 7.03 6.44 10.79
N SER A 142 6.93 5.12 10.93
CA SER A 142 6.51 4.50 12.18
C SER A 142 7.67 4.39 13.18
N LYS A 143 7.41 3.72 14.31
CA LYS A 143 8.41 3.33 15.29
C LYS A 143 9.35 2.25 14.72
N PRO A 144 10.60 2.16 15.21
CA PRO A 144 11.59 1.20 14.74
C PRO A 144 11.34 -0.22 15.31
N VAL A 145 10.14 -0.74 15.08
CA VAL A 145 9.71 -2.10 15.45
C VAL A 145 9.48 -2.94 14.19
N GLU A 146 9.30 -4.25 14.38
CA GLU A 146 8.97 -5.18 13.30
C GLU A 146 7.72 -4.75 12.54
N ILE A 147 7.72 -4.98 11.22
CA ILE A 147 6.69 -4.46 10.30
C ILE A 147 5.26 -4.84 10.70
N GLY A 148 5.06 -6.06 11.23
CA GLY A 148 3.74 -6.54 11.66
C GLY A 148 3.18 -5.85 12.90
N VAL A 149 4.04 -5.18 13.67
CA VAL A 149 3.70 -4.48 14.93
C VAL A 149 3.69 -2.96 14.73
N ARG A 150 4.10 -2.45 13.56
CA ARG A 150 3.96 -1.03 13.22
C ARG A 150 2.47 -0.69 13.06
N GLY A 151 2.12 0.56 13.33
CA GLY A 151 0.82 1.10 12.96
C GLY A 151 0.80 1.59 11.51
N ASP A 152 -0.39 1.98 11.07
CA ASP A 152 -0.64 2.46 9.72
C ASP A 152 -0.16 3.92 9.59
N ALA A 153 0.46 4.24 8.45
CA ALA A 153 0.95 5.58 8.16
C ALA A 153 -0.18 6.59 8.03
N ILE A 154 -1.21 6.23 7.26
CA ILE A 154 -2.42 7.02 7.09
C ILE A 154 -3.59 6.05 7.11
N ARG A 155 -4.54 6.29 8.02
CA ARG A 155 -5.72 5.44 8.21
C ARG A 155 -6.97 6.28 8.02
N LEU A 156 -7.85 5.85 7.11
CA LEU A 156 -9.19 6.41 6.94
C LEU A 156 -10.20 5.40 7.48
N TRP A 157 -11.06 5.84 8.39
CA TRP A 157 -12.15 5.04 8.95
C TRP A 157 -13.44 5.84 8.88
N TYR A 158 -14.42 5.37 8.12
CA TYR A 158 -15.68 6.09 7.83
C TYR A 158 -15.44 7.54 7.40
N SER A 159 -14.44 7.78 6.56
CA SER A 159 -13.95 9.11 6.21
C SER A 159 -14.12 9.35 4.70
N PHE A 160 -14.70 10.48 4.34
CA PHE A 160 -15.20 10.73 2.98
C PHE A 160 -14.63 12.00 2.36
N ASN A 161 -14.53 12.04 1.02
CA ASN A 161 -14.16 13.25 0.28
C ASN A 161 -12.77 13.82 0.65
N ASN A 162 -11.87 13.01 1.23
CA ASN A 162 -10.55 13.46 1.65
C ASN A 162 -9.53 13.38 0.50
N LYS A 163 -8.49 14.21 0.60
CA LYS A 163 -7.38 14.26 -0.36
C LYS A 163 -6.07 13.91 0.34
N ILE A 164 -5.56 12.73 0.05
CA ILE A 164 -4.29 12.21 0.56
C ILE A 164 -3.27 12.32 -0.56
N THR A 165 -2.48 13.39 -0.57
CA THR A 165 -1.69 13.78 -1.75
C THR A 165 -0.24 14.10 -1.46
N ASP A 166 0.67 13.73 -2.35
CA ASP A 166 2.07 14.19 -2.31
C ASP A 166 2.81 13.82 -0.99
N ASN A 167 2.38 12.78 -0.26
CA ASN A 167 3.02 12.37 0.99
C ASN A 167 4.17 11.38 0.75
N ILE A 168 5.15 11.41 1.65
CA ILE A 168 6.32 10.51 1.65
C ILE A 168 6.19 9.58 2.86
N ILE A 169 5.94 8.29 2.61
CA ILE A 169 5.76 7.29 3.65
C ILE A 169 6.95 6.32 3.63
N ARG A 170 7.60 6.12 4.77
CA ARG A 170 8.73 5.19 4.91
C ARG A 170 8.53 4.35 6.15
N ASP A 171 8.83 3.06 6.06
CA ASP A 171 8.95 2.23 7.25
C ASP A 171 7.70 2.28 8.16
N SER A 172 6.53 2.17 7.55
CA SER A 172 5.23 2.06 8.23
C SER A 172 4.56 0.76 7.85
N ARG A 173 3.47 0.37 8.54
CA ARG A 173 2.76 -0.86 8.17
C ARG A 173 2.01 -0.68 6.87
N ASP A 174 0.90 0.05 6.90
CA ASP A 174 0.02 0.23 5.74
C ASP A 174 -0.39 1.69 5.54
N MET A 175 -0.91 2.03 4.36
CA MET A 175 -1.95 3.06 4.22
C MET A 175 -3.30 2.36 4.05
N VAL A 176 -4.29 2.70 4.88
CA VAL A 176 -5.57 1.97 4.96
C VAL A 176 -6.75 2.89 4.66
N VAL A 177 -7.69 2.41 3.86
CA VAL A 177 -8.98 3.03 3.59
C VAL A 177 -10.09 2.06 3.97
N TRP A 178 -10.78 2.34 5.08
CA TRP A 178 -11.76 1.44 5.68
C TRP A 178 -13.15 2.09 5.74
N TYR A 179 -14.17 1.42 5.20
CA TYR A 179 -15.56 1.93 5.18
C TYR A 179 -15.67 3.36 4.64
N SER A 180 -14.80 3.71 3.70
CA SER A 180 -14.52 5.08 3.27
C SER A 180 -14.74 5.20 1.77
N LYS A 181 -15.17 6.36 1.31
CA LYS A 181 -15.53 6.60 -0.09
C LYS A 181 -15.23 8.00 -0.59
N ASP A 182 -15.20 8.14 -1.91
CA ASP A 182 -15.01 9.41 -2.60
C ASP A 182 -13.68 10.11 -2.23
N ASN A 183 -12.66 9.33 -1.82
CA ASN A 183 -11.34 9.87 -1.48
C ASN A 183 -10.39 9.83 -2.67
N LEU A 184 -9.52 10.84 -2.72
CA LEU A 184 -8.42 10.92 -3.67
C LEU A 184 -7.10 10.57 -2.98
N ILE A 185 -6.44 9.51 -3.45
CA ILE A 185 -5.11 9.09 -3.02
C ILE A 185 -4.15 9.27 -4.19
N ALA A 186 -3.37 10.35 -4.20
CA ALA A 186 -2.58 10.70 -5.39
C ALA A 186 -1.15 11.17 -5.13
N ARG A 187 -0.22 10.76 -6.00
CA ARG A 187 1.19 11.21 -5.98
C ARG A 187 1.91 10.96 -4.65
N ASN A 188 1.50 9.94 -3.90
CA ASN A 188 2.21 9.53 -2.69
C ASN A 188 3.37 8.60 -3.07
N ASP A 189 4.46 8.67 -2.30
CA ASP A 189 5.62 7.79 -2.43
C ASP A 189 5.78 6.96 -1.15
N ALA A 190 5.47 5.67 -1.21
CA ALA A 190 5.48 4.75 -0.07
C ALA A 190 6.47 3.60 -0.29
N ARG A 191 7.34 3.35 0.71
CA ARG A 191 8.39 2.31 0.65
C ARG A 191 8.67 1.65 2.00
N GLY A 192 9.11 0.40 1.98
CA GLY A 192 9.51 -0.35 3.19
C GLY A 192 8.34 -0.72 4.10
N GLY A 193 7.12 -0.75 3.55
CA GLY A 193 5.88 -1.11 4.23
C GLY A 193 5.31 -2.46 3.81
N ARG A 194 4.19 -2.82 4.42
CA ARG A 194 3.48 -4.07 4.14
C ARG A 194 2.52 -3.85 2.98
N TYR A 195 1.42 -3.12 3.17
CA TYR A 195 0.55 -2.69 2.08
C TYR A 195 0.77 -1.22 1.76
N SER A 196 1.20 -0.92 0.54
CA SER A 196 1.35 0.49 0.13
C SER A 196 -0.01 1.21 0.16
N LEU A 197 -1.08 0.50 -0.22
CA LEU A 197 -2.46 0.91 -0.04
C LEU A 197 -3.38 -0.31 0.12
N HIS A 198 -4.20 -0.29 1.17
CA HIS A 198 -5.12 -1.36 1.51
C HIS A 198 -6.54 -0.81 1.66
N PHE A 199 -7.47 -1.34 0.86
CA PHE A 199 -8.89 -1.04 0.95
C PHE A 199 -9.65 -2.17 1.64
N MET A 200 -10.55 -1.78 2.53
CA MET A 200 -11.47 -2.67 3.22
C MET A 200 -12.87 -2.06 3.21
N TYR A 201 -13.82 -2.68 2.51
CA TYR A 201 -15.21 -2.19 2.46
C TYR A 201 -15.35 -0.73 2.00
N ALA A 202 -14.55 -0.31 1.02
CA ALA A 202 -14.44 1.08 0.56
C ALA A 202 -14.98 1.24 -0.86
N GLN A 203 -15.49 2.42 -1.22
CA GLN A 203 -16.18 2.60 -2.51
C GLN A 203 -15.76 3.89 -3.24
N HIS A 204 -15.74 3.88 -4.57
CA HIS A 204 -15.58 5.09 -5.39
C HIS A 204 -14.35 5.95 -5.03
N ASN A 205 -13.23 5.31 -4.69
CA ASN A 205 -11.98 6.03 -4.40
C ASN A 205 -11.10 6.09 -5.67
N GLU A 206 -10.30 7.14 -5.80
CA GLU A 206 -9.35 7.31 -6.90
C GLU A 206 -7.90 7.16 -6.39
N VAL A 207 -7.12 6.30 -7.05
CA VAL A 207 -5.71 6.04 -6.76
C VAL A 207 -4.87 6.42 -7.98
N LEU A 208 -4.22 7.57 -7.90
CA LEU A 208 -3.63 8.24 -9.07
C LEU A 208 -2.13 8.49 -8.90
N GLU A 209 -1.31 8.09 -9.87
CA GLU A 209 0.08 8.57 -9.98
C GLU A 209 0.95 8.32 -8.73
N ASN A 210 0.62 7.29 -7.93
CA ASN A 210 1.42 6.95 -6.75
C ASN A 210 2.65 6.13 -7.14
N HIS A 211 3.71 6.27 -6.36
CA HIS A 211 4.94 5.49 -6.46
C HIS A 211 5.03 4.55 -5.27
N TYR A 212 4.82 3.26 -5.50
CA TYR A 212 4.88 2.21 -4.50
C TYR A 212 6.01 1.25 -4.83
N GLU A 213 7.03 1.21 -3.98
CA GLU A 213 8.26 0.46 -4.27
C GLU A 213 8.81 -0.18 -3.00
N ASP A 214 9.32 -1.41 -3.10
CA ASP A 214 9.90 -2.14 -1.97
C ASP A 214 8.93 -2.31 -0.79
N ASN A 215 7.65 -2.55 -1.10
CA ASN A 215 6.63 -2.93 -0.12
C ASN A 215 6.23 -4.40 -0.35
N GLN A 216 5.70 -5.09 0.67
CA GLN A 216 5.26 -6.48 0.47
C GLN A 216 4.12 -6.59 -0.54
N VAL A 217 3.22 -5.62 -0.56
CA VAL A 217 2.10 -5.50 -1.50
C VAL A 217 1.96 -4.05 -1.96
N GLY A 218 1.73 -3.86 -3.25
CA GLY A 218 1.41 -2.55 -3.83
C GLY A 218 0.04 -2.06 -3.36
N ILE A 219 -1.01 -2.49 -4.05
CA ILE A 219 -2.41 -2.14 -3.73
C ILE A 219 -3.19 -3.43 -3.47
N PHE A 220 -4.00 -3.47 -2.41
CA PHE A 220 -4.91 -4.58 -2.17
C PHE A 220 -6.33 -4.09 -1.93
N LEU A 221 -7.27 -4.61 -2.71
CA LEU A 221 -8.70 -4.31 -2.64
C LEU A 221 -9.43 -5.48 -1.99
N MET A 222 -10.09 -5.24 -0.85
CA MET A 222 -10.96 -6.24 -0.22
C MET A 222 -12.35 -5.65 -0.06
N TYR A 223 -13.34 -6.32 -0.65
CA TYR A 223 -14.75 -5.95 -0.52
C TYR A 223 -15.02 -4.49 -0.95
N SER A 224 -14.28 -3.98 -1.94
CA SER A 224 -14.20 -2.55 -2.21
C SER A 224 -14.47 -2.21 -3.68
N ASP A 225 -15.60 -1.59 -3.98
CA ASP A 225 -16.12 -1.49 -5.34
C ASP A 225 -15.96 -0.09 -5.97
N GLY A 226 -15.98 -0.02 -7.30
CA GLY A 226 -15.98 1.27 -8.01
C GLY A 226 -14.67 2.06 -7.88
N VAL A 227 -13.57 1.40 -7.51
CA VAL A 227 -12.27 2.06 -7.34
C VAL A 227 -11.61 2.28 -8.70
N VAL A 228 -11.01 3.44 -8.91
CA VAL A 228 -10.19 3.74 -10.10
C VAL A 228 -8.72 3.76 -9.71
N ILE A 229 -7.92 2.89 -10.32
CA ILE A 229 -6.48 2.79 -10.12
C ILE A 229 -5.79 3.12 -11.43
N ARG A 230 -5.18 4.32 -11.53
CA ARG A 230 -4.54 4.74 -12.78
C ARG A 230 -3.19 5.42 -12.64
N ASN A 231 -2.35 5.20 -13.65
CA ASN A 231 -1.02 5.81 -13.78
C ASN A 231 -0.09 5.56 -12.57
N ASN A 232 -0.32 4.51 -11.78
CA ASN A 232 0.54 4.21 -10.63
C ASN A 232 1.78 3.43 -11.07
N TYR A 233 2.90 3.67 -10.39
CA TYR A 233 4.11 2.86 -10.48
C TYR A 233 4.20 1.96 -9.25
N ILE A 234 4.17 0.65 -9.48
CA ILE A 234 4.22 -0.38 -8.45
C ILE A 234 5.38 -1.31 -8.79
N ALA A 235 6.39 -1.38 -7.93
CA ALA A 235 7.56 -2.20 -8.18
C ALA A 235 8.09 -2.94 -6.95
N HIS A 236 8.77 -4.07 -7.21
CA HIS A 236 9.51 -4.82 -6.19
C HIS A 236 8.62 -5.32 -5.03
N ALA A 237 7.37 -5.69 -5.32
CA ALA A 237 6.52 -6.43 -4.38
C ALA A 237 6.92 -7.91 -4.37
N ILE A 238 7.95 -8.23 -3.59
CA ILE A 238 8.61 -9.54 -3.54
C ILE A 238 8.23 -10.36 -2.30
N GLY A 239 8.55 -11.65 -2.34
CA GLY A 239 8.32 -12.59 -1.23
C GLY A 239 7.03 -13.41 -1.39
N PRO A 240 6.69 -14.26 -0.40
CA PRO A 240 5.58 -15.22 -0.51
C PRO A 240 4.20 -14.59 -0.71
N THR A 241 4.01 -13.36 -0.22
CA THR A 241 2.78 -12.56 -0.40
C THR A 241 2.99 -11.41 -1.39
N GLY A 242 4.08 -11.43 -2.16
CA GLY A 242 4.50 -10.35 -3.04
C GLY A 242 3.49 -10.12 -4.16
N MET A 243 2.74 -9.02 -4.10
CA MET A 243 1.71 -8.71 -5.10
C MET A 243 1.75 -7.24 -5.52
N GLY A 244 1.66 -6.97 -6.82
CA GLY A 244 1.51 -5.61 -7.34
C GLY A 244 0.13 -5.05 -7.00
N ILE A 245 -0.93 -5.64 -7.57
CA ILE A 245 -2.32 -5.31 -7.26
C ILE A 245 -3.09 -6.58 -6.93
N GLY A 246 -3.72 -6.64 -5.77
CA GLY A 246 -4.54 -7.78 -5.34
C GLY A 246 -6.01 -7.42 -5.19
N PHE A 247 -6.87 -8.38 -5.50
CA PHE A 247 -8.33 -8.28 -5.39
C PHE A 247 -8.87 -9.42 -4.56
N LYS A 248 -9.83 -9.09 -3.70
CA LYS A 248 -10.70 -10.05 -3.04
C LYS A 248 -12.11 -9.52 -3.01
N GLU A 249 -13.02 -10.27 -3.63
CA GLU A 249 -14.46 -9.98 -3.61
C GLU A 249 -14.76 -8.50 -3.94
N THR A 250 -14.18 -8.01 -5.04
CA THR A 250 -14.17 -6.59 -5.43
C THR A 250 -14.64 -6.41 -6.85
N SER A 251 -15.53 -5.44 -7.08
CA SER A 251 -16.32 -5.28 -8.31
C SER A 251 -16.26 -3.86 -8.88
N ASP A 252 -16.57 -3.74 -10.18
CA ASP A 252 -16.60 -2.47 -10.93
C ASP A 252 -15.33 -1.61 -10.79
N VAL A 253 -14.17 -2.25 -10.71
CA VAL A 253 -12.89 -1.56 -10.62
C VAL A 253 -12.34 -1.28 -12.00
N ASP A 254 -11.79 -0.08 -12.18
CA ASP A 254 -11.03 0.31 -13.38
C ASP A 254 -9.54 0.42 -13.04
N VAL A 255 -8.73 -0.49 -13.59
CA VAL A 255 -7.28 -0.52 -13.44
C VAL A 255 -6.67 -0.20 -14.79
N HIS A 256 -6.13 1.00 -14.96
CA HIS A 256 -5.60 1.38 -16.26
C HIS A 256 -4.30 2.17 -16.23
N ASP A 257 -3.47 1.97 -17.25
CA ASP A 257 -2.20 2.69 -17.45
C ASP A 257 -1.20 2.58 -16.28
N ASN A 258 -1.32 1.52 -15.46
CA ASN A 258 -0.38 1.28 -14.36
C ASN A 258 0.87 0.55 -14.85
N ARG A 259 1.98 0.77 -14.15
CA ARG A 259 3.25 0.06 -14.35
C ARG A 259 3.50 -0.85 -13.17
N ILE A 260 3.36 -2.15 -13.36
CA ILE A 260 3.51 -3.19 -12.34
C ILE A 260 4.73 -4.03 -12.70
N LEU A 261 5.83 -3.85 -11.95
CA LEU A 261 7.16 -4.31 -12.35
C LEU A 261 7.83 -5.13 -11.24
N TYR A 262 8.54 -6.21 -11.61
CA TYR A 262 9.39 -6.94 -10.66
C TYR A 262 8.66 -7.45 -9.41
N CYS A 263 7.39 -7.84 -9.55
CA CYS A 263 6.59 -8.40 -8.46
C CYS A 263 6.65 -9.93 -8.48
N ALA A 264 6.44 -10.59 -7.33
CA ALA A 264 6.27 -12.05 -7.33
C ALA A 264 5.01 -12.42 -8.14
N THR A 265 3.90 -11.73 -7.88
CA THR A 265 2.68 -11.71 -8.71
C THR A 265 2.35 -10.27 -9.11
N GLY A 266 2.14 -10.00 -10.40
CA GLY A 266 1.75 -8.69 -10.89
C GLY A 266 0.35 -8.31 -10.41
N ILE A 267 -0.65 -9.05 -10.87
CA ILE A 267 -2.06 -8.90 -10.44
C ILE A 267 -2.57 -10.21 -9.87
N TYR A 268 -3.23 -10.16 -8.71
CA TYR A 268 -3.84 -11.31 -8.06
C TYR A 268 -5.37 -11.12 -7.99
N LEU A 269 -6.14 -12.13 -8.42
CA LEU A 269 -7.60 -12.09 -8.48
C LEU A 269 -8.24 -13.23 -7.68
N ASP A 270 -9.04 -12.86 -6.67
CA ASP A 270 -9.89 -13.76 -5.91
C ASP A 270 -11.36 -13.32 -5.97
N ILE A 271 -12.22 -14.18 -6.56
CA ILE A 271 -13.69 -14.02 -6.68
C ILE A 271 -14.07 -12.56 -7.00
N SER A 272 -13.49 -12.01 -8.06
CA SER A 272 -13.64 -10.60 -8.44
C SER A 272 -13.92 -10.51 -9.95
N PRO A 273 -15.01 -9.85 -10.39
CA PRO A 273 -16.04 -9.14 -9.60
C PRO A 273 -16.90 -10.05 -8.70
N TYR A 274 -17.29 -9.55 -7.53
CA TYR A 274 -18.21 -10.24 -6.63
C TYR A 274 -19.67 -10.00 -7.02
N ASP A 275 -20.01 -8.77 -7.39
CA ASP A 275 -21.31 -8.43 -7.98
C ASP A 275 -21.41 -9.06 -9.38
N PRO A 276 -22.39 -9.95 -9.63
CA PRO A 276 -22.53 -10.65 -10.90
C PRO A 276 -22.88 -9.76 -12.10
N GLU A 277 -23.39 -8.54 -11.86
CA GLU A 277 -23.74 -7.57 -12.90
C GLU A 277 -22.61 -6.56 -13.17
N ALA A 278 -21.59 -6.56 -12.32
CA ALA A 278 -20.43 -5.67 -12.45
C ALA A 278 -19.33 -6.31 -13.30
N THR A 279 -18.39 -5.48 -13.75
CA THR A 279 -17.24 -5.91 -14.53
C THR A 279 -16.00 -5.16 -14.10
N ASN A 280 -14.91 -5.87 -13.87
CA ASN A 280 -13.61 -5.24 -13.64
C ASN A 280 -12.91 -5.04 -14.98
N ARG A 281 -12.34 -3.86 -15.18
CA ARG A 281 -11.70 -3.43 -16.43
C ARG A 281 -10.23 -3.22 -16.17
N LEU A 282 -9.38 -3.97 -16.87
CA LEU A 282 -7.93 -3.89 -16.77
C LEU A 282 -7.38 -3.53 -18.14
N THR A 283 -7.01 -2.25 -18.31
CA THR A 283 -6.73 -1.69 -19.64
C THR A 283 -5.39 -0.97 -19.71
N GLY A 284 -4.57 -1.20 -20.74
CA GLY A 284 -3.36 -0.38 -20.96
C GLY A 284 -2.23 -0.58 -19.95
N ASN A 285 -2.35 -1.53 -19.02
CA ASN A 285 -1.36 -1.73 -17.97
C ASN A 285 -0.08 -2.38 -18.53
N LEU A 286 1.07 -1.97 -18.01
CA LEU A 286 2.34 -2.68 -18.21
C LEU A 286 2.56 -3.62 -17.02
N ILE A 287 2.51 -4.92 -17.28
CA ILE A 287 2.76 -5.97 -16.29
C ILE A 287 4.02 -6.72 -16.75
N ALA A 288 5.14 -6.42 -16.10
CA ALA A 288 6.44 -6.85 -16.61
C ALA A 288 7.40 -7.36 -15.55
N PHE A 289 8.31 -8.22 -15.98
CA PHE A 289 9.42 -8.76 -15.19
C PHE A 289 8.98 -9.41 -13.88
N SER A 290 7.74 -9.92 -13.83
CA SER A 290 7.15 -10.51 -12.63
C SER A 290 7.22 -12.04 -12.69
N GLY A 291 7.16 -12.70 -11.52
CA GLY A 291 7.12 -14.17 -11.45
C GLY A 291 5.87 -14.72 -12.15
N ILE A 292 4.72 -14.14 -11.83
CA ILE A 292 3.45 -14.37 -12.52
C ILE A 292 2.89 -13.00 -12.92
N GLY A 293 2.48 -12.83 -14.18
CA GLY A 293 1.84 -11.60 -14.64
C GLY A 293 0.48 -11.40 -13.98
N ILE A 294 -0.46 -12.32 -14.21
CA ILE A 294 -1.76 -12.38 -13.50
C ILE A 294 -1.98 -13.76 -12.91
N GLN A 295 -2.33 -13.81 -11.63
CA GLN A 295 -2.70 -15.03 -10.92
C GLN A 295 -4.17 -14.98 -10.54
N PHE A 296 -4.93 -15.94 -11.04
CA PHE A 296 -6.28 -16.20 -10.59
C PHE A 296 -6.28 -17.29 -9.52
N LEU A 297 -6.99 -17.07 -8.42
CA LEU A 297 -7.19 -18.13 -7.42
C LEU A 297 -8.06 -19.27 -7.97
N ASN A 298 -9.01 -18.95 -8.85
CA ASN A 298 -9.98 -19.89 -9.42
C ASN A 298 -10.44 -19.43 -10.83
N ASP A 299 -11.37 -20.15 -11.48
CA ASP A 299 -11.89 -19.85 -12.83
C ASP A 299 -12.94 -18.73 -12.86
N TRP A 300 -12.80 -17.72 -11.99
CA TRP A 300 -13.77 -16.64 -11.89
C TRP A 300 -13.91 -15.87 -13.22
N LYS A 301 -15.08 -15.28 -13.43
CA LYS A 301 -15.48 -14.60 -14.66
C LYS A 301 -15.73 -13.11 -14.42
N GLY A 302 -15.94 -12.34 -15.48
CA GLY A 302 -16.40 -10.95 -15.40
C GLY A 302 -15.28 -9.90 -15.35
N ASN A 303 -14.08 -10.27 -15.82
CA ASN A 303 -12.98 -9.33 -16.00
C ASN A 303 -12.72 -9.14 -17.50
N ILE A 304 -12.41 -7.90 -17.88
CA ILE A 304 -12.00 -7.51 -19.23
C ILE A 304 -10.52 -7.11 -19.17
N PHE A 305 -9.69 -7.78 -19.98
CA PHE A 305 -8.27 -7.49 -20.13
C PHE A 305 -8.01 -7.01 -21.55
N GLU A 306 -7.80 -5.70 -21.69
CA GLU A 306 -7.63 -5.06 -22.98
C GLU A 306 -6.36 -4.25 -23.08
N ARG A 307 -5.64 -4.36 -24.19
CA ARG A 307 -4.49 -3.48 -24.48
C ARG A 307 -3.42 -3.51 -23.37
N ASN A 308 -3.31 -4.58 -22.59
CA ASN A 308 -2.25 -4.71 -21.59
C ASN A 308 -0.96 -5.19 -22.25
N ARG A 309 0.16 -4.90 -21.61
CA ARG A 309 1.50 -5.30 -22.05
C ARG A 309 2.09 -6.27 -21.06
N PHE A 310 2.12 -7.54 -21.45
CA PHE A 310 2.78 -8.61 -20.72
C PHE A 310 4.20 -8.78 -21.27
N LYS A 311 5.21 -8.49 -20.45
CA LYS A 311 6.61 -8.46 -20.91
C LYS A 311 7.59 -9.00 -19.89
N GLY A 312 8.36 -10.01 -20.27
CA GLY A 312 9.43 -10.59 -19.47
C GLY A 312 8.91 -11.24 -18.19
N ASN A 313 7.62 -11.57 -18.13
CA ASN A 313 7.09 -12.33 -17.00
C ASN A 313 7.55 -13.76 -17.13
N ILE A 314 7.86 -14.38 -16.00
CA ILE A 314 8.20 -15.79 -15.97
C ILE A 314 6.99 -16.61 -16.44
N THR A 315 5.80 -16.35 -15.90
CA THR A 315 4.54 -16.95 -16.34
C THR A 315 3.57 -15.83 -16.64
N GLN A 316 3.00 -15.76 -17.84
CA GLN A 316 2.05 -14.69 -18.17
C GLN A 316 0.81 -14.74 -17.28
N ILE A 317 0.08 -15.86 -17.33
CA ILE A 317 -1.16 -16.08 -16.58
C ILE A 317 -1.11 -17.45 -15.90
N ALA A 318 -1.53 -17.49 -14.63
CA ALA A 318 -1.67 -18.73 -13.86
C ALA A 318 -3.06 -18.78 -13.21
N VAL A 319 -3.64 -19.98 -13.12
CA VAL A 319 -4.97 -20.20 -12.53
C VAL A 319 -4.88 -21.35 -11.53
N GLY A 320 -5.37 -21.14 -10.31
CA GLY A 320 -5.33 -22.13 -9.25
C GLY A 320 -6.20 -23.37 -9.53
N GLY A 321 -5.70 -24.55 -9.12
CA GLY A 321 -6.45 -25.80 -9.13
C GLY A 321 -6.67 -26.44 -10.50
N GLY A 322 -5.75 -26.26 -11.45
CA GLY A 322 -5.84 -26.85 -12.80
C GLY A 322 -7.00 -26.29 -13.63
N LYS A 323 -7.36 -25.03 -13.37
CA LYS A 323 -8.49 -24.35 -14.00
C LYS A 323 -8.05 -23.41 -15.13
N THR A 324 -9.02 -22.73 -15.76
CA THR A 324 -8.76 -21.83 -16.90
C THR A 324 -9.29 -20.42 -16.63
N ALA A 325 -8.78 -19.43 -17.37
CA ALA A 325 -9.23 -18.04 -17.35
C ALA A 325 -10.10 -17.67 -18.57
N LYS A 326 -10.58 -18.67 -19.33
CA LYS A 326 -11.42 -18.52 -20.55
C LYS A 326 -12.77 -17.83 -20.32
N ARG A 327 -13.20 -17.71 -19.07
CA ARG A 327 -14.47 -17.05 -18.70
C ARG A 327 -14.30 -15.55 -18.50
N ASN A 328 -13.16 -15.00 -18.91
CA ASN A 328 -12.86 -13.58 -18.94
C ASN A 328 -12.56 -13.17 -20.37
N ASP A 329 -12.69 -11.88 -20.64
CA ASP A 329 -12.51 -11.34 -21.99
C ASP A 329 -11.07 -10.87 -22.16
N TRP A 330 -10.42 -11.37 -23.22
CA TRP A 330 -9.03 -11.05 -23.58
C TRP A 330 -9.02 -10.52 -25.01
N SER A 331 -8.56 -9.29 -25.19
CA SER A 331 -8.52 -8.67 -26.53
C SER A 331 -7.44 -7.62 -26.63
N GLY A 332 -6.67 -7.64 -27.71
CA GLY A 332 -5.76 -6.53 -27.99
C GLY A 332 -4.58 -6.46 -27.04
N ASN A 333 -4.22 -7.52 -26.32
CA ASN A 333 -3.07 -7.49 -25.43
C ASN A 333 -1.79 -7.80 -26.20
N TYR A 334 -0.69 -7.20 -25.75
CA TYR A 334 0.66 -7.56 -26.20
C TYR A 334 1.21 -8.65 -25.27
N TRP A 335 1.72 -9.72 -25.89
CA TRP A 335 2.35 -10.86 -25.23
C TRP A 335 3.75 -11.02 -25.80
N ASP A 336 4.79 -10.95 -24.98
CA ASP A 336 6.17 -11.03 -25.47
C ASP A 336 6.60 -12.44 -25.91
N ASP A 337 5.77 -13.45 -25.64
CA ASP A 337 5.88 -14.83 -26.10
C ASP A 337 4.92 -15.17 -27.26
N TYR A 338 4.28 -14.17 -27.88
CA TYR A 338 3.51 -14.39 -29.11
C TYR A 338 4.43 -14.55 -30.33
N GLU A 339 4.31 -15.70 -31.00
CA GLU A 339 5.13 -16.09 -32.16
C GLU A 339 4.35 -16.03 -33.50
N GLY A 340 3.22 -15.31 -33.54
CA GLY A 340 2.43 -15.17 -34.77
C GLY A 340 3.00 -14.18 -35.77
N PHE A 341 2.26 -13.99 -36.86
CA PHE A 341 2.61 -13.09 -37.95
C PHE A 341 1.52 -12.04 -38.13
N ASP A 342 1.91 -10.90 -38.70
CA ASP A 342 1.04 -9.82 -39.14
C ASP A 342 1.35 -9.57 -40.62
N GLN A 343 0.59 -10.22 -41.51
CA GLN A 343 0.82 -10.17 -42.95
C GLN A 343 0.24 -8.94 -43.61
N ASP A 344 -0.82 -8.35 -43.04
CA ASP A 344 -1.47 -7.15 -43.59
C ASP A 344 -0.95 -5.84 -43.00
N LEU A 345 -0.04 -5.92 -42.02
CA LEU A 345 0.70 -4.83 -41.38
C LEU A 345 -0.20 -3.87 -40.61
N ASP A 346 -1.28 -4.37 -40.01
CA ASP A 346 -2.20 -3.57 -39.20
C ASP A 346 -1.79 -3.47 -37.72
N GLY A 347 -0.74 -4.18 -37.31
CA GLY A 347 -0.20 -4.22 -35.94
C GLY A 347 -0.86 -5.26 -35.03
N VAL A 348 -1.83 -6.02 -35.54
CA VAL A 348 -2.52 -7.13 -34.88
C VAL A 348 -2.03 -8.45 -35.49
N GLY A 349 -1.88 -9.47 -34.67
CA GLY A 349 -1.53 -10.80 -35.17
C GLY A 349 -2.66 -11.46 -35.96
N ASP A 350 -2.34 -12.03 -37.12
CA ASP A 350 -3.28 -12.77 -37.98
C ASP A 350 -3.85 -14.03 -37.32
N ARG A 351 -3.22 -14.50 -36.23
CA ARG A 351 -3.64 -15.66 -35.45
C ARG A 351 -3.90 -15.29 -33.99
N PRO A 352 -4.88 -15.94 -33.34
CA PRO A 352 -5.07 -15.78 -31.91
C PRO A 352 -3.81 -16.14 -31.11
N TYR A 353 -3.61 -15.47 -29.99
CA TYR A 353 -2.69 -15.94 -28.96
C TYR A 353 -3.43 -16.93 -28.06
N GLU A 354 -2.92 -18.15 -27.94
CA GLU A 354 -3.50 -19.22 -27.13
C GLU A 354 -2.49 -19.67 -26.09
N LEU A 355 -2.82 -19.49 -24.80
CA LEU A 355 -1.99 -19.97 -23.70
C LEU A 355 -2.50 -21.31 -23.22
N TYR A 356 -1.63 -22.32 -23.22
CA TYR A 356 -1.94 -23.66 -22.75
C TYR A 356 -1.28 -23.95 -21.40
N GLY A 357 -2.04 -24.59 -20.52
CA GLY A 357 -1.60 -25.15 -19.26
C GLY A 357 -1.30 -26.63 -19.45
N TYR A 358 -0.03 -26.98 -19.43
CA TYR A 358 0.40 -28.38 -19.47
C TYR A 358 0.26 -28.96 -18.05
N ALA A 359 -0.35 -30.14 -17.97
CA ALA A 359 -0.73 -30.79 -16.71
C ALA A 359 0.47 -31.08 -15.79
N ASP A 360 1.68 -31.10 -16.34
CA ASP A 360 2.90 -31.49 -15.67
C ASP A 360 3.78 -30.31 -15.25
N ARG A 361 3.23 -29.09 -15.12
CA ARG A 361 3.99 -27.95 -14.56
C ARG A 361 4.27 -28.18 -13.08
N ILE A 362 5.34 -28.92 -12.81
CA ILE A 362 5.86 -29.25 -11.48
C ILE A 362 5.92 -28.01 -10.60
N TRP A 363 6.20 -26.82 -11.16
CA TRP A 363 6.32 -25.58 -10.39
C TRP A 363 5.00 -24.91 -9.99
N MET A 364 3.85 -25.33 -10.54
CA MET A 364 2.53 -24.92 -10.05
C MET A 364 2.14 -25.72 -8.80
N ASP A 365 2.46 -27.01 -8.77
CA ASP A 365 2.19 -27.89 -7.61
C ASP A 365 3.32 -27.88 -6.57
N VAL A 366 4.55 -27.59 -6.99
CA VAL A 366 5.75 -27.50 -6.17
C VAL A 366 6.38 -26.11 -6.37
N PRO A 367 5.92 -25.08 -5.63
CA PRO A 367 6.37 -23.69 -5.82
C PRO A 367 7.90 -23.51 -5.82
N TYR A 368 8.63 -24.31 -5.04
CA TYR A 368 10.09 -24.28 -4.98
C TYR A 368 10.79 -24.71 -6.27
N ALA A 369 10.11 -25.47 -7.15
CA ALA A 369 10.66 -25.85 -8.44
C ALA A 369 10.83 -24.65 -9.39
N GLN A 370 10.16 -23.51 -9.12
CA GLN A 370 10.37 -22.25 -9.85
C GLN A 370 11.84 -21.79 -9.80
N PHE A 371 12.60 -22.16 -8.77
CA PHE A 371 14.03 -21.86 -8.67
C PHE A 371 14.84 -22.40 -9.86
N PHE A 372 14.41 -23.52 -10.46
CA PHE A 372 15.10 -24.16 -11.58
C PHE A 372 14.63 -23.66 -12.95
N LYS A 373 13.74 -22.67 -13.02
CA LYS A 373 13.24 -22.18 -14.31
C LYS A 373 14.34 -21.47 -15.10
N GLY A 374 14.39 -21.71 -16.41
CA GLY A 374 15.51 -21.29 -17.26
C GLY A 374 16.74 -22.21 -17.15
N SER A 375 16.71 -23.26 -16.32
CA SER A 375 17.73 -24.30 -16.37
C SER A 375 17.53 -25.19 -17.60
N PRO A 376 18.61 -25.71 -18.22
CA PRO A 376 18.50 -26.58 -19.38
C PRO A 376 17.57 -27.79 -19.17
N VAL A 377 17.47 -28.29 -17.94
CA VAL A 377 16.61 -29.44 -17.61
C VAL A 377 15.14 -29.07 -17.68
N LEU A 378 14.72 -27.95 -17.09
CA LEU A 378 13.33 -27.53 -17.16
C LEU A 378 12.93 -27.04 -18.56
N GLU A 379 13.84 -26.42 -19.32
CA GLU A 379 13.57 -26.06 -20.72
C GLU A 379 13.35 -27.29 -21.61
N VAL A 380 14.13 -28.37 -21.40
CA VAL A 380 13.92 -29.64 -22.12
C VAL A 380 12.60 -30.28 -21.71
N LEU A 381 12.22 -30.23 -20.43
CA LEU A 381 10.93 -30.74 -19.97
C LEU A 381 9.75 -29.93 -20.56
N ASP A 382 9.80 -28.59 -20.54
CA ASP A 382 8.77 -27.73 -21.15
C ASP A 382 8.66 -28.00 -22.66
N PHE A 383 9.78 -28.19 -23.36
CA PHE A 383 9.78 -28.58 -24.78
C PHE A 383 9.13 -29.95 -25.01
N LEU A 384 9.44 -30.95 -24.19
CA LEU A 384 8.86 -32.29 -24.31
C LEU A 384 7.35 -32.27 -24.01
N GLU A 385 6.90 -31.51 -23.01
CA GLU A 385 5.49 -31.31 -22.68
C GLU A 385 4.73 -30.65 -23.84
N ARG A 386 5.34 -29.69 -24.54
CA ARG A 386 4.75 -29.08 -25.75
C ARG A 386 4.72 -30.03 -26.94
N LEU A 387 5.76 -30.85 -27.13
CA LEU A 387 5.92 -31.72 -28.29
C LEU A 387 5.04 -32.97 -28.21
N ALA A 388 4.96 -33.60 -27.04
CA ALA A 388 4.26 -34.86 -26.82
C ALA A 388 3.65 -34.91 -25.41
N PRO A 389 2.60 -34.11 -25.14
CA PRO A 389 1.96 -34.09 -23.83
C PRO A 389 1.32 -35.45 -23.52
N PHE A 390 1.44 -35.91 -22.27
CA PHE A 390 0.83 -37.17 -21.82
C PHE A 390 -0.70 -37.09 -21.71
N THR A 391 -1.24 -35.88 -21.56
CA THR A 391 -2.67 -35.55 -21.55
C THR A 391 -2.90 -34.28 -22.36
N ASP A 392 -4.05 -34.15 -23.02
CA ASP A 392 -4.38 -32.92 -23.75
C ASP A 392 -4.27 -31.69 -22.83
N PRO A 393 -3.50 -30.65 -23.19
CA PRO A 393 -3.31 -29.49 -22.34
C PRO A 393 -4.57 -28.63 -22.31
N ASP A 394 -4.88 -28.06 -21.15
CA ASP A 394 -6.01 -27.17 -21.00
C ASP A 394 -5.67 -25.78 -21.54
N MET A 395 -6.49 -25.27 -22.46
CA MET A 395 -6.38 -23.88 -22.91
C MET A 395 -6.78 -22.95 -21.76
N ILE A 396 -5.81 -22.19 -21.24
CA ILE A 396 -5.97 -21.24 -20.13
C ILE A 396 -6.73 -20.02 -20.58
N LEU A 397 -6.33 -19.43 -21.71
CA LEU A 397 -7.00 -18.28 -22.32
C LEU A 397 -6.72 -18.24 -23.81
N ARG A 398 -7.49 -17.40 -24.49
CA ARG A 398 -7.32 -17.07 -25.90
C ARG A 398 -7.59 -15.58 -26.11
N ASP A 399 -6.64 -14.88 -26.70
CA ASP A 399 -6.79 -13.50 -27.17
C ASP A 399 -6.92 -13.55 -28.69
N GLU A 400 -8.06 -13.15 -29.24
CA GLU A 400 -8.33 -13.23 -30.69
C GLU A 400 -7.56 -12.19 -31.49
N LYS A 401 -7.08 -11.12 -30.85
CA LYS A 401 -6.45 -9.97 -31.51
C LYS A 401 -5.18 -9.55 -30.77
N PRO A 402 -4.18 -10.43 -30.62
CA PRO A 402 -2.95 -10.07 -29.93
C PRO A 402 -2.22 -8.96 -30.69
N LEU A 403 -1.65 -8.00 -29.98
CA LEU A 403 -0.86 -6.93 -30.60
C LEU A 403 0.57 -7.42 -30.87
N MET A 404 1.12 -7.03 -32.02
CA MET A 404 2.49 -7.40 -32.43
C MET A 404 3.58 -6.64 -31.69
N SER A 405 3.25 -5.46 -31.16
CA SER A 405 4.21 -4.56 -30.51
C SER A 405 3.64 -3.96 -29.24
N ALA A 406 4.49 -3.86 -28.22
CA ALA A 406 4.19 -3.15 -26.98
C ALA A 406 3.94 -1.64 -27.20
N GLU A 407 4.33 -1.09 -28.36
CA GLU A 407 4.12 0.32 -28.73
C GLU A 407 2.79 0.55 -29.46
N ALA A 408 2.15 -0.51 -29.97
CA ALA A 408 0.84 -0.45 -30.63
C ALA A 408 -0.32 -0.26 -29.62
N VAL A 409 -0.02 -0.36 -28.33
CA VAL A 409 -0.87 -0.04 -27.20
C VAL A 409 -0.87 1.49 -27.02
N GLN A 410 -1.69 2.20 -27.78
CA GLN A 410 -2.02 3.62 -27.58
C GLN A 410 -3.41 3.84 -26.99
#